data_AF-A0A7W9LDV6-F1
#
_entry.id   AF-A0A7W9LDV6-F1
#
_cell.length_a   1.000
_cell.length_b   1.000
_cell.length_c   1.000
_cell.angle_alpha   90.00
_cell.angle_beta   90.00
_cell.angle_gamma   90.00
#
_symmetry.space_group_name_H-M   'P 1'
#
loop_
_entity.id
_entity.type
_entity.pdbx_description
1 polymer ?
#
loop_
_entity_poly.entity_id
_entity_poly.type
_entity_poly.pdbx_seq_one_letter_code
_entity_poly.pdbx_strand_id
1 'polypeptide(L)' 'MSTRAFPLTLRVTVSEATPEEIREKAVARAHSFFGAAAELDVISAEAEPDAEVEGRYRATVLFRKVA' A
#
# COMPACT_ATOMS: atom_id res chain seq x y z
N MET A 1 -20.43 -18.09 18.49
CA MET A 1 -18.97 -17.85 18.56
C MET A 1 -18.67 -16.62 17.73
N SER A 2 -18.17 -15.54 18.33
CA SER A 2 -17.80 -14.33 17.58
C SER A 2 -16.38 -14.51 17.06
N THR A 3 -16.23 -14.99 15.83
CA THR A 3 -14.97 -14.87 15.11
C THR A 3 -14.82 -13.41 14.71
N ARG A 4 -14.27 -12.58 15.60
CA ARG A 4 -13.68 -11.31 15.19
C ARG A 4 -12.53 -11.68 14.25
N ALA A 5 -12.82 -11.71 12.95
CA ALA A 5 -11.79 -11.78 11.94
C ALA A 5 -10.93 -10.52 12.13
N PHE A 6 -9.67 -10.70 12.50
CA PHE A 6 -8.74 -9.60 12.46
C PHE A 6 -8.60 -9.19 10.99
N PRO A 7 -8.95 -7.95 10.61
CA PRO A 7 -8.85 -7.54 9.22
C PRO A 7 -7.39 -7.63 8.81
N LEU A 8 -7.11 -8.47 7.81
CA LEU A 8 -5.77 -8.61 7.26
C LEU A 8 -5.38 -7.28 6.61
N THR A 9 -4.36 -6.65 7.17
CA THR A 9 -3.78 -5.42 6.61
C THR A 9 -2.48 -5.76 5.91
N LEU A 10 -2.26 -5.15 4.76
CA LEU A 10 -1.04 -5.30 3.98
C LEU A 10 -0.26 -4.00 4.04
N ARG A 11 0.97 -4.08 4.53
CA ARG A 11 1.93 -2.99 4.48
C ARG A 11 2.75 -3.10 3.19
N VAL A 12 2.62 -2.11 2.31
CA VAL A 12 3.36 -2.02 1.06
C VAL A 12 4.33 -0.86 1.15
N THR A 13 5.61 -1.12 0.88
CA THR A 13 6.63 -0.08 0.76
C THR A 13 7.11 -0.01 -0.68
N VAL A 14 7.08 1.19 -1.27
CA VAL A 14 7.54 1.49 -2.63
C VAL A 14 8.44 2.72 -2.62
N SER A 15 9.32 2.87 -3.61
CA SER A 15 10.18 4.04 -3.76
C SER A 15 10.14 4.54 -5.19
N GLU A 16 9.57 5.72 -5.42
CA GLU A 16 9.40 6.31 -6.75
C GLU A 16 9.56 7.83 -6.73
N ALA A 17 9.65 8.44 -7.91
CA ALA A 17 9.89 9.87 -8.05
C ALA A 17 8.61 10.71 -7.88
N THR A 18 7.45 10.16 -8.25
CA THR A 18 6.19 10.91 -8.26
C THR A 18 5.08 10.27 -7.41
N PRO A 19 4.14 11.06 -6.87
CA PRO A 19 3.00 10.55 -6.11
C PRO A 19 2.14 9.55 -6.91
N GLU A 20 1.91 9.79 -8.20
CA GLU A 20 1.18 8.88 -9.08
C GLU A 20 1.87 7.51 -9.21
N GLU A 21 3.18 7.48 -9.44
CA GLU A 21 3.94 6.22 -9.54
C GLU A 21 3.89 5.43 -8.23
N ILE A 22 4.02 6.14 -7.10
CA ILE A 22 3.88 5.56 -5.75
C ILE A 22 2.52 4.89 -5.62
N ARG A 23 1.45 5.62 -5.95
CA ARG A 23 0.07 5.12 -5.85
C ARG A 23 -0.12 3.89 -6.74
N GLU A 24 0.27 3.96 -8.00
CA GLU A 24 0.11 2.87 -8.97
C GLU A 24 0.85 1.61 -8.53
N LYS A 25 2.11 1.72 -8.13
CA LYS A 25 2.90 0.57 -7.67
C LYS A 25 2.40 0.02 -6.34
N ALA A 26 1.98 0.88 -5.41
CA ALA A 26 1.44 0.45 -4.12
C ALA A 26 0.12 -0.34 -4.32
N VAL A 27 -0.78 0.18 -5.15
CA VAL A 27 -2.06 -0.46 -5.49
C VAL A 27 -1.85 -1.76 -6.26
N ALA A 28 -0.94 -1.78 -7.24
CA ALA A 28 -0.61 -3.01 -7.98
C ALA A 28 -0.08 -4.13 -7.06
N ARG A 29 0.79 -3.79 -6.10
CA ARG A 29 1.27 -4.73 -5.07
C ARG A 29 0.13 -5.23 -4.19
N ALA A 30 -0.78 -4.35 -3.79
CA ALA A 30 -1.93 -4.72 -2.97
C ALA A 30 -2.91 -5.65 -3.72
N HIS A 31 -3.20 -5.37 -4.99
CA HIS A 31 -4.00 -6.25 -5.83
C HIS A 31 -3.32 -7.59 -6.14
N SER A 32 -1.99 -7.61 -6.29
CA SER A 32 -1.25 -8.87 -6.45
C SER A 32 -1.38 -9.78 -5.22
N PHE A 33 -1.60 -9.21 -4.03
CA PHE A 33 -1.75 -9.95 -2.78
C PHE A 33 -3.21 -10.33 -2.49
N PHE A 34 -4.14 -9.37 -2.57
CA PHE A 34 -5.56 -9.59 -2.23
C PHE A 34 -6.41 -10.12 -3.39
N GLY A 35 -5.90 -10.03 -4.62
CA GLY A 35 -6.60 -10.33 -5.87
C GLY A 35 -6.92 -9.07 -6.68
N ALA A 36 -6.90 -9.19 -8.01
CA ALA A 36 -7.10 -8.07 -8.94
C ALA A 36 -8.49 -7.41 -8.82
N ALA A 37 -9.50 -8.17 -8.39
CA ALA A 37 -10.86 -7.67 -8.17
C ALA A 37 -11.15 -7.33 -6.70
N ALA A 38 -10.15 -7.39 -5.82
CA ALA A 38 -10.34 -7.06 -4.41
C ALA A 38 -10.60 -5.56 -4.24
N GLU A 39 -11.63 -5.21 -3.47
CA GLU A 39 -11.86 -3.84 -3.06
C GLU A 39 -10.90 -3.49 -1.91
N LEU A 40 -10.10 -2.45 -2.12
CA LEU A 40 -9.03 -2.03 -1.23
C LEU A 40 -9.35 -0.68 -0.62
N ASP A 41 -9.08 -0.56 0.68
CA ASP A 41 -9.13 0.68 1.44
C ASP A 41 -7.73 1.03 1.93
N VAL A 42 -7.40 2.32 1.92
CA VAL A 42 -6.11 2.84 2.37
C VAL A 42 -6.28 3.35 3.80
N ILE A 43 -5.66 2.65 4.74
CA ILE A 43 -5.71 3.01 6.17
C ILE A 43 -4.72 4.15 6.47
N SER A 44 -3.51 4.06 5.93
CA SER A 44 -2.46 5.06 6.12
C SER A 44 -1.57 5.09 4.88
N ALA A 45 -1.05 6.27 4.58
CA ALA A 45 -0.03 6.47 3.57
C ALA A 45 0.98 7.48 4.11
N GLU A 46 2.19 7.01 4.35
CA GLU A 46 3.31 7.83 4.82
C GLU A 46 4.36 7.86 3.72
N ALA A 47 4.92 9.04 3.45
CA ALA A 47 5.99 9.20 2.47
C ALA A 47 7.13 10.00 3.09
N GLU A 48 8.35 9.51 2.88
CA GLU A 48 9.59 10.14 3.31
C GLU A 48 10.55 10.23 2.11
N PRO A 49 11.45 11.23 2.08
CA PRO A 49 12.52 11.27 1.07
C PRO A 49 13.35 9.99 1.13
N ASP A 50 13.66 9.39 -0.02
CA ASP A 50 14.49 8.21 -0.08
C ASP A 50 15.96 8.59 0.20
N ALA A 51 16.54 8.03 1.26
CA ALA A 51 17.92 8.29 1.65
C ALA A 51 18.94 7.63 0.70
N GLU A 52 18.54 6.62 -0.06
CA GLU A 52 19.42 5.88 -0.98
C GLU A 52 19.43 6.47 -2.39
N VAL A 53 18.37 7.20 -2.77
CA VAL A 53 18.22 7.76 -4.13
C VAL A 53 17.70 9.19 -4.08
N GLU A 54 18.54 10.13 -4.50
CA GLU A 54 18.16 11.54 -4.58
C GLU A 54 16.99 11.76 -5.55
N GLY A 55 16.01 12.57 -5.14
CA GLY A 55 14.83 12.88 -5.94
C GLY A 55 13.73 11.81 -5.94
N ARG A 56 13.84 10.77 -5.09
CA ARG A 56 12.77 9.79 -4.87
C ARG A 56 12.16 9.91 -3.48
N TYR A 57 10.95 9.39 -3.37
CA TYR A 57 10.22 9.26 -2.13
C TYR A 57 9.96 7.78 -1.86
N ARG A 58 10.29 7.36 -0.65
CA ARG A 58 9.89 6.07 -0.10
C ARG A 58 8.54 6.24 0.58
N ALA A 59 7.53 5.54 0.06
CA ALA A 59 6.20 5.55 0.64
C ALA A 59 5.84 4.19 1.23
N THR A 60 5.22 4.22 2.42
CA THR A 60 4.63 3.08 3.09
C THR A 60 3.13 3.26 3.15
N VAL A 61 2.40 2.38 2.46
CA VAL A 61 0.94 2.40 2.38
C VAL A 61 0.37 1.16 3.05
N LEU A 62 -0.58 1.35 3.96
CA LEU A 62 -1.32 0.30 4.63
C LEU A 62 -2.66 0.09 3.93
N PHE A 63 -2.84 -1.08 3.33
CA PHE A 63 -4.08 -1.48 2.67
C PHE A 63 -4.87 -2.44 3.54
N ARG A 64 -6.18 -2.40 3.40
CA ARG A 64 -7.12 -3.37 3.94
C ARG A 64 -8.10 -3.80 2.86
N LYS A 65 -8.45 -5.07 2.84
CA LYS A 65 -9.54 -5.58 1.99
C LYS A 65 -10.90 -5.26 2.63
N VAL A 66 -11.83 -4.71 1.86
CA VAL A 66 -13.15 -4.28 2.36
C VAL A 66 -14.22 -5.36 2.20
N ALA A 67 -14.12 -6.23 1.19
CA ALA A 67 -15.02 -7.35 0.93
C ALA A 67 -14.29 -8.53 0.29
#